data_AF-A0A7V9TI60-F1
#
_entry.id   AF-A0A7V9TI60-F1
#
_cell.length_a   1.000
_cell.length_b   1.000
_cell.length_c   1.000
_cell.angle_alpha   90.00
_cell.angle_beta   90.00
_cell.angle_gamma   90.00
#
_symmetry.space_group_name_H-M   'P 1'
#
loop_
_entity.id
_entity.type
_entity.pdbx_description
1 polymer ?
#
loop_
_entity_poly.entity_id
_entity_poly.type
_entity_poly.pdbx_seq_one_letter_code
_entity_poly.pdbx_strand_id
1 'polypeptide(L)' 'MSEWADRHRRLARANSAEPGTWRTSRVPFLRAIMDDLSDPDVEEVVFRKSAQIGYTDGVIGNCIGYYIDHE' A
#
# COMPACT_ATOMS: atom_id res chain seq x y z
N MET A 1 -0.43 7.28 4.35
CA MET A 1 0.44 6.57 3.36
C MET A 1 -0.17 6.46 1.97
N SER A 2 -1.48 6.22 1.86
CA SER A 2 -2.18 5.94 0.60
C SER A 2 -1.96 7.01 -0.48
N GLU A 3 -1.99 8.28 -0.08
CA GLU A 3 -1.73 9.39 -0.99
C GLU A 3 -0.30 9.44 -1.53
N TRP A 4 0.69 9.10 -0.69
CA TRP A 4 2.08 9.02 -1.13
C TRP A 4 2.23 7.91 -2.17
N ALA A 5 1.59 6.76 -1.95
CA ALA A 5 1.63 5.65 -2.91
C ALA A 5 1.00 6.05 -4.25
N ASP A 6 -0.14 6.74 -4.23
CA ASP A 6 -0.81 7.24 -5.44
C ASP A 6 0.06 8.24 -6.24
N ARG A 7 0.94 8.99 -5.55
CA ARG A 7 1.86 9.95 -6.18
C ARG A 7 3.16 9.32 -6.68
N HIS A 8 3.75 8.38 -5.94
CA HIS A 8 5.14 7.97 -6.16
C HIS A 8 5.31 6.49 -6.54
N ARG A 9 4.40 5.60 -6.12
CA ARG A 9 4.59 4.15 -6.32
C ARG A 9 4.32 3.75 -7.77
N ARG A 10 5.24 2.97 -8.35
CA ARG A 10 5.09 2.31 -9.66
C ARG A 10 5.25 0.79 -9.57
N LEU A 11 4.26 0.07 -10.08
CA LEU A 11 4.24 -1.38 -10.17
C LEU A 11 4.98 -1.85 -11.43
N ALA A 12 5.86 -2.84 -11.27
CA ALA A 12 6.63 -3.38 -12.37
C ALA A 12 5.79 -4.35 -13.21
N ARG A 13 6.11 -4.46 -14.50
CA ARG A 13 5.44 -5.40 -15.42
C ARG A 13 5.66 -6.87 -15.04
N ALA A 14 6.78 -7.16 -14.37
CA ALA A 14 7.13 -8.53 -14.00
C ALA A 14 6.26 -9.09 -12.86
N ASN A 15 5.69 -8.24 -12.00
CA ASN A 15 5.03 -8.68 -10.77
C ASN A 15 3.58 -8.17 -10.61
N SER A 16 3.08 -7.35 -11.54
CA SER A 16 1.72 -6.80 -11.46
C SER A 16 0.92 -7.08 -12.73
N ALA A 17 -0.33 -7.51 -12.54
CA ALA A 17 -1.33 -7.61 -13.60
C ALA A 17 -1.73 -6.23 -14.16
N GLU A 18 -1.57 -5.18 -13.36
CA GLU A 18 -1.81 -3.79 -13.74
C GLU A 18 -0.52 -2.97 -13.53
N PRO A 19 0.48 -3.09 -14.42
CA PRO A 19 1.72 -2.34 -14.28
C PRO A 19 1.51 -0.85 -14.53
N GLY A 20 2.38 -0.04 -13.93
CA GLY A 20 2.31 1.42 -14.01
C GLY A 20 2.08 2.06 -12.64
N THR A 21 1.52 3.27 -12.64
CA THR A 21 1.28 4.01 -11.40
C THR A 21 0.29 3.28 -10.50
N TRP A 22 0.63 3.18 -9.21
CA TRP A 22 -0.28 2.67 -8.18
C TRP A 22 -1.54 3.54 -8.13
N ARG A 23 -2.70 2.90 -7.90
CA ARG A 23 -3.99 3.57 -7.75
C ARG A 23 -4.75 2.92 -6.62
N THR A 24 -4.80 3.57 -5.47
CA THR A 24 -5.55 3.13 -4.30
C THR A 24 -7.04 2.97 -4.63
N SER A 25 -7.57 3.72 -5.60
CA SER A 25 -8.93 3.56 -6.12
C SER A 25 -9.23 2.18 -6.73
N ARG A 26 -8.22 1.39 -7.12
CA ARG A 26 -8.40 0.00 -7.59
C ARG A 26 -8.62 -0.98 -6.44
N VAL A 27 -8.15 -0.64 -5.24
CA VAL A 27 -8.23 -1.45 -4.02
C VAL A 27 -8.64 -0.55 -2.84
N PRO A 28 -9.83 0.10 -2.91
CA PRO A 28 -10.21 1.15 -1.96
C PRO A 28 -10.26 0.66 -0.51
N PHE A 29 -10.52 -0.63 -0.31
CA PHE A 29 -10.53 -1.27 1.01
C PHE A 29 -9.15 -1.33 1.68
N LEU A 30 -8.04 -1.19 0.94
CA LEU A 30 -6.69 -1.13 1.52
C LEU A 30 -6.34 0.26 2.04
N ARG A 31 -7.09 1.32 1.66
CA ARG A 31 -6.77 2.71 2.03
C ARG A 31 -6.62 2.89 3.54
N ALA A 32 -7.63 2.50 4.31
CA ALA A 32 -7.63 2.65 5.75
C ALA A 32 -6.43 1.91 6.39
N ILE A 33 -6.21 0.65 6.00
CA ILE A 33 -5.07 -0.15 6.47
C ILE A 33 -3.74 0.56 6.18
N MET A 34 -3.60 1.14 4.99
CA MET A 34 -2.39 1.87 4.62
C MET A 34 -2.21 3.14 5.46
N ASP A 35 -3.27 3.89 5.68
CA ASP A 35 -3.19 5.14 6.42
C ASP A 35 -2.95 4.90 7.91
N ASP A 36 -3.63 3.91 8.51
CA ASP A 36 -3.42 3.45 9.89
C ASP A 36 -1.97 2.99 10.11
N LEU A 37 -1.37 2.29 9.14
CA LEU A 37 0.04 1.87 9.21
C LEU A 37 1.03 3.02 9.23
N SER A 38 0.64 4.22 8.80
CA SER A 38 1.48 5.42 8.84
C SER A 38 1.09 6.42 9.92
N ASP A 39 0.09 6.10 10.72
CA ASP A 39 -0.41 6.94 11.79
C ASP A 39 0.47 6.77 13.05
N PRO A 40 1.11 7.84 13.56
CA PRO A 40 1.96 7.75 14.74
C PRO A 40 1.21 7.39 16.03
N ASP A 41 -0.12 7.55 16.06
CA ASP A 41 -0.95 7.18 17.21
C ASP A 41 -1.38 5.69 17.18
N VAL A 42 -1.03 4.96 16.11
CA VAL A 42 -1.35 3.54 15.93
C VAL A 42 -0.10 2.69 16.10
N GLU A 43 -0.09 1.83 17.13
CA GLU A 43 1.02 0.91 17.41
C GLU A 43 0.92 -0.40 16.62
N GLU A 44 -0.29 -0.95 16.45
CA GLU A 44 -0.51 -2.24 15.81
C GLU A 44 -1.77 -2.24 14.94
N VAL A 45 -1.65 -2.78 13.71
CA VAL A 45 -2.76 -3.00 12.78
C VAL A 45 -2.94 -4.50 12.55
N VAL A 46 -4.06 -5.05 13.02
CA VAL A 46 -4.44 -6.46 12.80
C VAL A 46 -5.53 -6.54 11.74
N PHE A 47 -5.29 -7.34 10.70
CA PHE A 47 -6.22 -7.49 9.58
C PHE A 47 -6.44 -8.95 9.18
N ARG A 48 -7.72 -9.34 9.02
CA ARG A 48 -8.11 -10.65 8.47
C ARG A 48 -8.44 -10.52 6.99
N LYS A 49 -7.78 -11.32 6.16
CA LYS A 49 -7.94 -11.25 4.70
C LYS A 49 -7.98 -12.58 3.97
N SER A 50 -8.59 -12.55 2.80
CA SER A 50 -8.54 -13.62 1.80
C SER A 50 -7.26 -13.52 0.95
N ALA A 51 -7.00 -14.56 0.15
CA ALA A 51 -5.88 -14.55 -0.80
C ALA A 51 -6.12 -13.57 -1.97
N GLN A 52 -5.04 -13.15 -2.62
CA GLN A 52 -5.04 -12.42 -3.91
C GLN A 52 -5.77 -11.07 -3.94
N ILE A 53 -5.86 -10.38 -2.80
CA ILE A 53 -6.46 -9.03 -2.70
C ILE A 53 -5.46 -7.87 -2.94
N GLY A 54 -4.27 -8.16 -3.47
CA GLY A 54 -3.23 -7.14 -3.67
C GLY A 54 -2.52 -6.69 -2.37
N TYR A 55 -2.58 -7.48 -1.29
CA TYR A 55 -2.01 -7.11 0.01
C TYR A 55 -0.50 -6.88 -0.03
N THR A 56 0.25 -7.71 -0.77
CA THR A 56 1.72 -7.62 -0.82
C THR A 56 2.18 -6.30 -1.42
N ASP A 57 1.72 -5.94 -2.61
CA ASP A 57 2.09 -4.66 -3.21
C ASP A 57 1.40 -3.47 -2.53
N GLY A 58 0.11 -3.62 -2.19
CA GLY A 58 -0.71 -2.52 -1.71
C GLY A 58 -0.46 -2.10 -0.28
N VAL A 59 -0.05 -3.03 0.59
CA VAL A 59 0.22 -2.73 2.00
C VAL A 59 1.72 -2.82 2.25
N ILE A 60 2.32 -3.99 2.08
CA ILE A 60 3.73 -4.22 2.46
C ILE A 60 4.68 -3.39 1.59
N GLY A 61 4.54 -3.47 0.27
CA GLY A 61 5.42 -2.76 -0.66
C GLY A 61 5.29 -1.24 -0.56
N ASN A 62 4.08 -0.73 -0.33
CA ASN A 62 3.85 0.69 -0.09
C ASN A 62 4.40 1.15 1.27
N CYS A 63 4.25 0.34 2.32
CA CYS A 63 4.82 0.61 3.64
C CYS A 63 6.33 0.76 3.58
N ILE A 64 7.02 -0.23 3.02
CA ILE A 64 8.49 -0.19 2.86
C ILE A 64 8.90 1.05 2.06
N GLY A 65 8.24 1.31 0.92
CA GLY A 65 8.59 2.47 0.09
C GLY A 65 8.34 3.81 0.79
N TYR A 66 7.23 3.93 1.52
CA TYR A 66 6.86 5.14 2.25
C TYR A 66 7.90 5.48 3.32
N TYR A 67 8.27 4.49 4.13
CA TYR A 67 9.24 4.71 5.21
C TYR A 67 10.65 4.98 4.69
N ILE A 68 11.09 4.32 3.60
CA ILE A 68 12.38 4.66 2.96
C ILE A 68 12.42 6.12 2.49
N ASP A 69 11.30 6.67 2.02
CA ASP A 69 11.21 8.05 1.53
C ASP A 69 11.10 9.10 2.66
N HIS A 70 10.71 8.68 3.86
CA HIS A 70 10.47 9.55 5.03
C HIS A 70 11.49 9.33 6.17
N GLU A 71 12.57 8.59 5.90
CA GLU A 71 13.81 8.55 6.70
C GLU A 71 14.83 9.60 6.19
#